data_AF-A0A932E4P4-F1
#
_entry.id   AF-A0A932E4P4-F1
#
_cell.length_a   1.000
_cell.length_b   1.000
_cell.length_c   1.000
_cell.angle_alpha   90.00
_cell.angle_beta   90.00
_cell.angle_gamma   90.00
#
_symmetry.space_group_name_H-M   'P 1'
#
loop_
_entity.id
_entity.type
_entity.pdbx_description
1 polymer ?
#
loop_
_entity_poly.entity_id
_entity_poly.type
_entity_poly.pdbx_seq_one_letter_code
_entity_poly.pdbx_strand_id
1 'polypeptide(L)'
;MLASAGGPIERLEIADATVLGERRFLANAYLVAELAGNREANSLYSRANGSGTAASPMVARFMAISEAMERWAHWQLHAGPERHQYGFDVDPSSNGLAAFPGLWRRQARQGALLEAAERFNLLNWWEGRLTALESETRWPGVRAATICSQAPGITVILFRRTEAGFVAYGHAAAMDFDAACRKAAGEMERHAQVVARFALSHAGKVRDQLPAGAHPIERRSLFFALEEGHELFLERLRSPARAEAELKLVYDGPVPGPWSRYADVWRVVYAPPSRRFLGMEENYFML
;
A
#
# COMPACT_ATOMS: atom_id res chain seq x y z
N MET A 1 -15.18 -22.08 -10.75
CA MET A 1 -14.60 -20.95 -9.99
C MET A 1 -14.22 -21.45 -8.60
N LEU A 2 -13.35 -20.75 -7.85
CA LEU A 2 -12.95 -21.24 -6.51
C LEU A 2 -14.16 -21.35 -5.58
N ALA A 3 -15.08 -20.38 -5.58
CA ALA A 3 -16.32 -20.43 -4.81
C ALA A 3 -17.24 -21.62 -5.14
N SER A 4 -17.36 -22.02 -6.41
CA SER A 4 -18.16 -23.20 -6.79
C SER A 4 -17.57 -24.53 -6.28
N ALA A 5 -16.31 -24.50 -5.82
CA ALA A 5 -15.65 -25.61 -5.15
C ALA A 5 -15.49 -25.38 -3.62
N GLY A 6 -16.22 -24.42 -3.06
CA GLY A 6 -16.19 -24.08 -1.62
C GLY A 6 -15.09 -23.10 -1.19
N GLY A 7 -14.34 -22.53 -2.12
CA GLY A 7 -13.27 -21.56 -1.84
C GLY A 7 -13.75 -20.12 -1.61
N PRO A 8 -12.89 -19.23 -1.11
CA PRO A 8 -13.29 -17.89 -0.64
C PRO A 8 -13.41 -16.84 -1.77
N ILE A 9 -12.93 -17.13 -2.98
CA ILE A 9 -12.91 -16.20 -4.12
C ILE A 9 -14.12 -16.45 -5.02
N GLU A 10 -15.01 -15.48 -5.08
CA GLU A 10 -16.19 -15.47 -5.94
C GLU A 10 -15.81 -15.28 -7.40
N ARG A 11 -14.99 -14.25 -7.68
CA ARG A 11 -14.64 -13.84 -9.04
C ARG A 11 -13.23 -13.27 -9.13
N LEU A 12 -12.61 -13.47 -10.29
CA LEU A 12 -11.37 -12.82 -10.71
C LEU A 12 -11.61 -12.06 -12.00
N GLU A 13 -11.20 -10.80 -12.04
CA GLU A 13 -11.17 -10.00 -13.26
C GLU A 13 -9.72 -9.74 -13.65
N ILE A 14 -9.45 -9.68 -14.95
CA ILE A 14 -8.10 -9.44 -15.47
C ILE A 14 -8.20 -8.53 -16.66
N ALA A 15 -7.29 -7.56 -16.71
CA ALA A 15 -7.11 -6.68 -17.84
C ALA A 15 -5.62 -6.56 -18.17
N ASP A 16 -5.34 -6.27 -19.44
CA ASP A 16 -4.06 -5.67 -19.81
C ASP A 16 -3.93 -4.31 -19.14
N ALA A 17 -2.72 -4.01 -18.67
CA ALA A 17 -2.36 -2.74 -18.07
C ALA A 17 -1.01 -2.27 -18.64
N THR A 18 -0.73 -0.99 -18.48
CA THR A 18 0.58 -0.42 -18.82
C THR A 18 1.09 0.31 -17.59
N VAL A 19 2.33 0.02 -17.20
CA VAL A 19 3.02 0.70 -16.11
C VAL A 19 4.30 1.28 -16.69
N LEU A 20 4.40 2.61 -16.78
CA LEU A 20 5.57 3.30 -17.35
C LEU A 20 5.98 2.79 -18.74
N GLY A 21 4.99 2.59 -19.62
CA GLY A 21 5.21 2.09 -20.99
C GLY A 21 5.45 0.59 -21.08
N GLU A 22 5.60 -0.12 -19.97
CA GLU A 22 5.76 -1.57 -19.96
C GLU A 22 4.40 -2.26 -19.86
N ARG A 23 4.14 -3.23 -20.74
CA ARG A 23 2.94 -4.07 -20.67
C ARG A 23 2.96 -4.90 -19.38
N ARG A 24 1.84 -4.88 -18.67
CA ARG A 24 1.56 -5.63 -17.44
C ARG A 24 0.15 -6.22 -17.51
N PHE A 25 -0.18 -7.02 -16.52
CA PHE A 25 -1.53 -7.54 -16.28
C PHE A 25 -1.99 -7.06 -14.92
N LEU A 26 -3.18 -6.47 -14.88
CA LEU A 26 -3.90 -6.15 -13.65
C LEU A 26 -4.89 -7.28 -13.39
N ALA A 27 -4.89 -7.83 -12.18
CA ALA A 27 -5.93 -8.73 -11.71
C ALA A 27 -6.62 -8.13 -10.48
N ASN A 28 -7.93 -8.35 -10.39
CA ASN A 28 -8.76 -7.99 -9.24
C ASN A 28 -9.45 -9.25 -8.72
N ALA A 29 -9.37 -9.48 -7.42
CA ALA A 29 -10.04 -10.59 -6.76
C ALA A 29 -11.18 -10.10 -5.87
N TYR A 30 -12.30 -10.83 -5.93
CA TYR A 30 -13.51 -10.55 -5.18
C TYR A 30 -13.82 -11.74 -4.29
N LEU A 31 -13.93 -11.49 -2.99
CA LEU A 31 -14.36 -12.48 -2.00
C LEU A 31 -15.86 -12.70 -2.11
N VAL A 32 -16.32 -13.89 -1.71
CA VAL A 32 -17.75 -14.12 -1.50
C VAL A 32 -18.30 -13.12 -0.47
N ALA A 33 -19.55 -12.67 -0.67
CA ALA A 33 -20.14 -11.56 0.07
C ALA A 33 -20.04 -11.68 1.61
N GLU A 34 -20.16 -12.89 2.16
CA GLU A 34 -20.07 -13.16 3.60
C GLU A 34 -18.66 -12.90 4.19
N LEU A 35 -17.64 -12.92 3.35
CA LEU A 35 -16.23 -12.67 3.73
C LEU A 35 -15.77 -11.27 3.32
N ALA A 36 -16.48 -10.62 2.40
CA ALA A 36 -16.22 -9.25 2.00
C ALA A 36 -16.72 -8.31 3.11
N GLY A 37 -15.80 -7.76 3.92
CA GLY A 37 -16.13 -6.75 4.91
C GLY A 37 -16.89 -5.57 4.28
N ASN A 38 -17.73 -4.89 5.07
CA ASN A 38 -18.55 -3.76 4.61
C ASN A 38 -17.66 -2.65 4.02
N ARG A 39 -17.52 -2.61 2.70
CA ARG A 39 -16.95 -1.46 2.00
C ARG A 39 -18.08 -0.48 1.67
N GLU A 40 -17.96 0.73 2.19
CA GLU A 40 -18.87 1.83 1.87
C GLU A 40 -18.86 2.14 0.37
N ALA A 41 -20.00 2.57 -0.16
CA ALA A 41 -20.24 2.73 -1.59
C ALA A 41 -19.41 3.83 -2.28
N ASN A 42 -18.61 4.62 -1.53
CA ASN A 42 -18.04 5.90 -1.93
C ASN A 42 -16.49 5.95 -1.95
N SER A 43 -15.76 4.83 -1.97
CA SER A 43 -14.29 4.87 -2.05
C SER A 43 -13.80 5.26 -3.45
N LEU A 44 -12.77 6.12 -3.51
CA LEU A 44 -12.06 6.45 -4.76
C LEU A 44 -11.38 5.23 -5.40
N TYR A 45 -11.02 4.24 -4.57
CA TYR A 45 -10.36 3.01 -4.97
C TYR A 45 -11.35 1.88 -5.32
N SER A 46 -10.89 0.92 -6.13
CA SER A 46 -11.68 -0.24 -6.61
C SER A 46 -12.34 -1.03 -5.48
N ARG A 47 -13.56 -1.55 -5.73
CA ARG A 47 -14.30 -2.45 -4.82
C ARG A 47 -13.65 -3.83 -4.64
N ALA A 48 -12.66 -4.18 -5.45
CA ALA A 48 -11.95 -5.46 -5.35
C ALA A 48 -11.34 -5.70 -3.95
N ASN A 49 -11.50 -6.91 -3.41
CA ASN A 49 -10.95 -7.29 -2.10
C ASN A 49 -9.43 -7.50 -2.16
N GLY A 50 -8.87 -7.76 -3.33
CA GLY A 50 -7.43 -7.75 -3.57
C GLY A 50 -7.10 -7.40 -5.02
N SER A 51 -5.89 -6.93 -5.25
CA SER A 51 -5.39 -6.49 -6.54
C SER A 51 -3.97 -7.00 -6.79
N GLY A 52 -3.59 -7.16 -8.05
CA GLY A 52 -2.27 -7.63 -8.40
C GLY A 52 -1.84 -7.08 -9.74
N THR A 53 -0.60 -6.61 -9.83
CA THR A 53 -0.02 -6.13 -11.09
C THR A 53 1.31 -6.83 -11.35
N ALA A 54 1.43 -7.53 -12.46
CA ALA A 54 2.64 -8.29 -12.80
C ALA A 54 2.85 -8.39 -14.32
N ALA A 55 4.05 -8.78 -14.75
CA ALA A 55 4.32 -9.09 -16.17
C ALA A 55 3.62 -10.38 -16.64
N SER A 56 3.26 -11.28 -15.72
CA SER A 56 2.54 -12.51 -16.01
C SER A 56 1.11 -12.43 -15.47
N PRO A 57 0.08 -12.80 -16.26
CA PRO A 57 -1.30 -12.78 -15.81
C PRO A 57 -1.54 -13.77 -14.66
N MET A 58 -0.79 -14.88 -14.64
CA MET A 58 -0.87 -15.85 -13.56
C MET A 58 -0.34 -15.27 -12.24
N VAL A 59 0.81 -14.58 -12.28
CA VAL A 59 1.38 -13.93 -11.09
C VAL A 59 0.45 -12.82 -10.59
N ALA A 60 -0.12 -12.01 -11.48
CA ALA A 60 -1.09 -10.98 -11.12
C ALA A 60 -2.30 -11.56 -10.38
N ARG A 61 -2.86 -12.69 -10.86
CA ARG A 61 -3.95 -13.41 -10.17
C ARG A 61 -3.54 -13.85 -8.78
N PHE A 62 -2.37 -14.48 -8.62
CA PHE A 62 -1.90 -14.94 -7.32
C PHE A 62 -1.74 -13.79 -6.34
N MET A 63 -1.15 -12.67 -6.77
CA MET A 63 -1.05 -11.45 -5.94
C MET A 63 -2.44 -10.94 -5.52
N ALA A 64 -3.40 -10.87 -6.45
CA ALA A 64 -4.75 -10.41 -6.13
C ALA A 64 -5.47 -11.34 -5.15
N ILE A 65 -5.28 -12.66 -5.26
CA ILE A 65 -5.85 -13.64 -4.32
C ILE A 65 -5.18 -13.51 -2.95
N SER A 66 -3.85 -13.39 -2.89
CA SER A 66 -3.10 -13.15 -1.65
C SER A 66 -3.62 -11.91 -0.92
N GLU A 67 -3.70 -10.77 -1.60
CA GLU A 67 -4.22 -9.53 -1.00
C GLU A 67 -5.66 -9.70 -0.50
N ALA A 68 -6.50 -10.43 -1.23
CA ALA A 68 -7.86 -10.73 -0.77
C ALA A 68 -7.89 -11.60 0.50
N MET A 69 -6.98 -12.57 0.64
CA MET A 69 -6.85 -13.36 1.88
C MET A 69 -6.35 -12.52 3.06
N GLU A 70 -5.41 -11.61 2.81
CA GLU A 70 -4.93 -10.65 3.83
C GLU A 70 -6.07 -9.78 4.34
N ARG A 71 -6.89 -9.23 3.43
CA ARG A 71 -8.02 -8.38 3.82
C ARG A 71 -9.10 -9.15 4.56
N TRP A 72 -9.38 -10.40 4.16
CA TRP A 72 -10.28 -11.26 4.92
C TRP A 72 -9.77 -11.48 6.35
N ALA A 73 -8.49 -11.83 6.51
CA ALA A 73 -7.87 -12.02 7.81
C ALA A 73 -7.92 -10.75 8.67
N HIS A 74 -7.58 -9.61 8.06
CA HIS A 74 -7.64 -8.29 8.70
C HIS A 74 -9.04 -7.99 9.25
N TRP A 75 -10.08 -8.10 8.42
CA TRP A 75 -11.44 -7.74 8.83
C TRP A 75 -11.97 -8.59 9.98
N GLN A 76 -11.72 -9.89 9.95
CA GLN A 76 -12.20 -10.79 11.00
C GLN A 76 -11.48 -10.54 12.34
N LEU A 77 -10.17 -10.30 12.31
CA LEU A 77 -9.39 -10.09 13.53
C LEU A 77 -9.53 -8.69 14.10
N HIS A 78 -9.63 -7.69 13.25
CA HIS A 78 -9.79 -6.31 13.67
C HIS A 78 -11.10 -6.11 14.44
N ALA A 79 -12.18 -6.78 14.00
CA ALA A 79 -13.47 -6.81 14.69
C ALA A 79 -13.51 -7.76 15.90
N GLY A 80 -12.51 -8.63 16.05
CA GLY A 80 -12.47 -9.67 17.08
C GLY A 80 -11.84 -9.23 18.41
N PRO A 81 -12.08 -10.00 19.50
CA PRO A 81 -11.50 -9.72 20.82
C PRO A 81 -9.97 -9.90 20.87
N GLU A 82 -9.41 -10.71 19.97
CA GLU A 82 -7.99 -11.05 19.92
C GLU A 82 -7.12 -9.99 19.22
N ARG A 83 -7.69 -8.87 18.77
CA ARG A 83 -6.96 -7.86 17.96
C ARG A 83 -5.63 -7.39 18.57
N HIS A 84 -5.57 -7.31 19.89
CA HIS A 84 -4.39 -6.87 20.64
C HIS A 84 -3.22 -7.87 20.54
N GLN A 85 -3.52 -9.17 20.39
CA GLN A 85 -2.50 -10.23 20.31
C GLN A 85 -1.65 -10.11 19.05
N TYR A 86 -2.21 -9.51 18.00
CA TYR A 86 -1.56 -9.36 16.71
C TYR A 86 -0.98 -7.95 16.49
N GLY A 87 -1.09 -7.03 17.48
CA GLY A 87 -0.60 -5.66 17.37
C GLY A 87 -1.55 -4.66 16.68
N PHE A 88 -2.85 -4.97 16.58
CA PHE A 88 -3.84 -4.04 15.99
C PHE A 88 -4.16 -2.81 16.86
N ASP A 89 -3.76 -2.82 18.12
CA ASP A 89 -3.81 -1.68 19.04
C ASP A 89 -2.74 -0.63 18.73
N VAL A 90 -1.58 -1.10 18.25
CA VAL A 90 -0.47 -0.26 17.78
C VAL A 90 -0.71 0.22 16.36
N ASP A 91 -1.04 -0.69 15.44
CA ASP A 91 -1.41 -0.37 14.06
C ASP A 91 -2.71 -1.08 13.64
N PRO A 92 -3.84 -0.36 13.54
CA PRO A 92 -5.13 -0.97 13.22
C PRO A 92 -5.28 -1.36 11.74
N SER A 93 -4.37 -0.93 10.87
CA SER A 93 -4.44 -1.20 9.43
C SER A 93 -4.05 -2.64 9.09
N SER A 94 -4.23 -3.01 7.82
CA SER A 94 -3.76 -4.30 7.30
C SER A 94 -2.25 -4.36 7.10
N ASN A 95 -1.51 -3.28 7.40
CA ASN A 95 -0.10 -3.22 7.08
C ASN A 95 0.71 -4.30 7.79
N GLY A 96 1.66 -4.84 7.01
CA GLY A 96 2.53 -5.92 7.45
C GLY A 96 1.81 -7.25 7.54
N LEU A 97 0.59 -7.40 6.99
CA LEU A 97 -0.03 -8.69 6.72
C LEU A 97 0.40 -9.16 5.34
N ALA A 98 0.77 -10.42 5.22
CA ALA A 98 0.94 -11.05 3.92
C ALA A 98 0.32 -12.44 3.93
N ALA A 99 -0.32 -12.82 2.83
CA ALA A 99 -0.85 -14.15 2.61
C ALA A 99 -0.11 -14.86 1.49
N PHE A 100 0.19 -16.13 1.70
CA PHE A 100 0.74 -16.99 0.66
C PHE A 100 -0.15 -18.23 0.47
N PRO A 101 -0.83 -18.37 -0.68
CA PRO A 101 -1.56 -19.58 -1.02
C PRO A 101 -0.57 -20.66 -1.45
N GLY A 102 -0.02 -21.41 -0.49
CA GLY A 102 0.92 -22.49 -0.74
C GLY A 102 1.22 -23.34 0.48
N LEU A 103 2.08 -24.35 0.32
CA LEU A 103 2.36 -25.35 1.36
C LEU A 103 3.38 -24.87 2.42
N TRP A 104 4.06 -23.74 2.21
CA TRP A 104 5.19 -23.30 3.03
C TRP A 104 4.96 -21.92 3.67
N ARG A 105 4.61 -21.95 4.96
CA ARG A 105 4.41 -20.80 5.87
C ARG A 105 5.43 -19.66 5.79
N ARG A 106 6.69 -19.98 5.46
CA ARG A 106 7.80 -19.00 5.46
C ARG A 106 7.71 -17.96 4.34
N GLN A 107 6.96 -18.23 3.28
CA GLN A 107 6.86 -17.32 2.13
C GLN A 107 6.01 -16.07 2.45
N ALA A 108 4.98 -16.21 3.30
CA ALA A 108 4.19 -15.08 3.78
C ALA A 108 5.03 -14.13 4.66
N ARG A 109 5.90 -14.67 5.52
CA ARG A 109 6.71 -13.85 6.45
C ARG A 109 7.58 -12.80 5.73
N GLN A 110 8.22 -13.16 4.62
CA GLN A 110 9.09 -12.21 3.91
C GLN A 110 8.30 -11.04 3.32
N GLY A 111 7.11 -11.30 2.77
CA GLY A 111 6.21 -10.25 2.28
C GLY A 111 5.78 -9.32 3.42
N ALA A 112 5.30 -9.91 4.52
CA ALA A 112 4.87 -9.19 5.72
C ALA A 112 6.00 -8.33 6.30
N LEU A 113 7.22 -8.84 6.35
CA LEU A 113 8.39 -8.13 6.86
C LEU A 113 8.74 -6.91 6.00
N LEU A 114 8.74 -7.05 4.67
CA LEU A 114 9.04 -5.94 3.76
C LEU A 114 7.96 -4.87 3.82
N GLU A 115 6.68 -5.25 3.88
CA GLU A 115 5.58 -4.29 4.02
C GLU A 115 5.61 -3.56 5.37
N ALA A 116 5.95 -4.27 6.45
CA ALA A 116 6.16 -3.64 7.75
C ALA A 116 7.36 -2.66 7.73
N ALA A 117 8.45 -3.03 7.06
CA ALA A 117 9.62 -2.17 6.90
C ALA A 117 9.29 -0.92 6.05
N GLU A 118 8.53 -1.09 4.97
CA GLU A 118 8.02 0.02 4.16
C GLU A 118 7.28 1.04 5.01
N ARG A 119 6.32 0.56 5.79
CA ARG A 119 5.52 1.42 6.66
C ARG A 119 6.35 2.10 7.73
N PHE A 120 7.22 1.35 8.41
CA PHE A 120 8.13 1.90 9.40
C PHE A 120 8.97 3.03 8.78
N ASN A 121 9.51 2.81 7.58
CA ASN A 121 10.37 3.77 6.88
C ASN A 121 9.59 5.02 6.47
N LEU A 122 8.42 4.88 5.86
CA LEU A 122 7.58 6.02 5.45
C LEU A 122 7.19 6.91 6.64
N LEU A 123 6.73 6.29 7.73
CA LEU A 123 6.32 7.01 8.94
C LEU A 123 7.47 7.76 9.59
N ASN A 124 8.60 7.08 9.79
CA ASN A 124 9.76 7.68 10.44
C ASN A 124 10.42 8.74 9.54
N TRP A 125 10.46 8.54 8.22
CA TRP A 125 10.96 9.54 7.28
C TRP A 125 10.09 10.80 7.28
N TRP A 126 8.76 10.64 7.21
CA TRP A 126 7.83 11.77 7.21
C TRP A 126 7.91 12.57 8.52
N GLU A 127 8.05 11.89 9.65
CA GLU A 127 8.21 12.54 10.96
C GLU A 127 9.64 13.01 11.26
N GLY A 128 10.54 12.97 10.25
CA GLY A 128 11.88 13.56 10.34
C GLY A 128 12.87 12.74 11.17
N ARG A 129 12.64 11.44 11.33
CA ARG A 129 13.53 10.50 12.03
C ARG A 129 14.45 9.72 11.08
N LEU A 130 14.17 9.73 9.78
CA LEU A 130 15.02 9.14 8.74
C LEU A 130 15.31 10.17 7.65
N THR A 131 16.44 10.00 6.97
CA THR A 131 16.79 10.74 5.74
C THR A 131 16.40 9.94 4.51
N ALA A 132 16.34 10.60 3.36
CA ALA A 132 16.22 9.92 2.08
C ALA A 132 17.20 10.52 1.07
N LEU A 133 17.66 9.69 0.13
CA LEU A 133 18.52 10.10 -0.97
C LEU A 133 17.73 10.09 -2.27
N GLU A 134 17.76 11.21 -2.96
CA GLU A 134 17.15 11.31 -4.28
C GLU A 134 18.07 10.73 -5.35
N SER A 135 17.49 9.98 -6.28
CA SER A 135 18.19 9.34 -7.39
C SER A 135 17.33 9.31 -8.64
N GLU A 136 17.97 9.22 -9.79
CA GLU A 136 17.29 8.95 -11.05
C GLU A 136 16.87 7.49 -11.15
N THR A 137 15.79 7.23 -11.87
CA THR A 137 15.35 5.87 -12.18
C THR A 137 15.62 5.55 -13.65
N ARG A 138 15.39 4.30 -14.04
CA ARG A 138 15.45 3.87 -15.45
C ARG A 138 14.36 4.49 -16.32
N TRP A 139 13.30 5.04 -15.74
CA TRP A 139 12.18 5.62 -16.48
C TRP A 139 12.35 7.14 -16.59
N PRO A 140 12.34 7.70 -17.81
CA PRO A 140 12.44 9.15 -18.00
C PRO A 140 11.38 9.92 -17.22
N GLY A 141 11.79 10.99 -16.54
CA GLY A 141 10.90 11.85 -15.77
C GLY A 141 10.42 11.26 -14.43
N VAL A 142 10.88 10.07 -14.04
CA VAL A 142 10.57 9.44 -12.75
C VAL A 142 11.79 9.50 -11.84
N ARG A 143 11.59 10.06 -10.65
CA ARG A 143 12.61 10.19 -9.60
C ARG A 143 12.30 9.23 -8.46
N ALA A 144 13.34 8.81 -7.74
CA ALA A 144 13.22 7.95 -6.56
C ALA A 144 13.84 8.62 -5.34
N ALA A 145 13.09 8.68 -4.24
CA ALA A 145 13.64 8.94 -2.91
C ALA A 145 13.84 7.60 -2.20
N THR A 146 15.09 7.23 -1.94
CA THR A 146 15.43 6.00 -1.19
C THR A 146 15.58 6.35 0.28
N ILE A 147 14.74 5.77 1.15
CA ILE A 147 14.78 6.04 2.59
C ILE A 147 15.96 5.29 3.22
N CYS A 148 16.85 6.01 3.88
CA CYS A 148 18.01 5.45 4.57
C CYS A 148 17.58 4.90 5.93
N SER A 149 17.55 3.58 6.08
CA SER A 149 17.05 2.91 7.29
C SER A 149 17.83 1.64 7.60
N GLN A 150 17.77 1.21 8.87
CA GLN A 150 18.25 -0.09 9.31
C GLN A 150 17.18 -1.20 9.20
N ALA A 151 15.94 -0.84 8.86
CA ALA A 151 14.88 -1.81 8.62
C ALA A 151 15.22 -2.72 7.43
N PRO A 152 14.75 -3.98 7.40
CA PRO A 152 15.05 -4.91 6.31
C PRO A 152 14.59 -4.41 4.93
N GLY A 153 15.44 -4.63 3.92
CA GLY A 153 15.16 -4.28 2.53
C GLY A 153 15.44 -2.80 2.20
N ILE A 154 15.00 -2.39 1.02
CA ILE A 154 15.13 -1.03 0.50
C ILE A 154 13.73 -0.47 0.29
N THR A 155 13.44 0.67 0.90
CA THR A 155 12.19 1.41 0.69
C THR A 155 12.43 2.62 -0.20
N VAL A 156 11.65 2.71 -1.27
CA VAL A 156 11.69 3.85 -2.20
C VAL A 156 10.32 4.51 -2.27
N ILE A 157 10.33 5.81 -2.53
CA ILE A 157 9.17 6.58 -2.98
C ILE A 157 9.48 7.04 -4.40
N LEU A 158 8.69 6.59 -5.37
CA LEU A 158 8.74 7.13 -6.72
C LEU A 158 7.81 8.31 -6.84
N PHE A 159 8.24 9.31 -7.60
CA PHE A 159 7.41 10.45 -7.94
C PHE A 159 7.69 10.99 -9.33
N ARG A 160 6.65 11.52 -9.98
CA ARG A 160 6.75 12.20 -11.28
C ARG A 160 5.65 13.24 -11.43
N ARG A 161 5.89 14.26 -12.26
CA ARG A 161 4.82 15.12 -12.78
C ARG A 161 4.17 14.45 -13.99
N THR A 162 2.85 14.42 -13.99
CA THR A 162 2.03 13.90 -15.09
C THR A 162 1.81 14.97 -16.15
N GLU A 163 1.40 14.56 -17.36
CA GLU A 163 1.05 15.49 -18.45
C GLU A 163 -0.10 16.43 -18.07
N ALA A 164 -1.00 15.99 -17.20
CA ALA A 164 -2.10 16.80 -16.66
C ALA A 164 -1.67 17.81 -15.57
N GLY A 165 -0.36 17.89 -15.27
CA GLY A 165 0.21 18.84 -14.30
C GLY A 165 0.23 18.36 -12.85
N PHE A 166 -0.49 17.28 -12.52
CA PHE A 166 -0.49 16.67 -11.19
C PHE A 166 0.79 15.90 -10.90
N VAL A 167 1.11 15.71 -9.62
CA VAL A 167 2.22 14.84 -9.18
C VAL A 167 1.67 13.48 -8.76
N ALA A 168 2.27 12.41 -9.27
CA ALA A 168 1.95 11.05 -8.89
C ALA A 168 3.05 10.48 -8.00
N TYR A 169 2.65 9.65 -7.04
CA TYR A 169 3.54 8.98 -6.09
C TYR A 169 3.17 7.51 -5.95
N GLY A 170 4.17 6.67 -5.75
CA GLY A 170 3.99 5.31 -5.25
C GLY A 170 5.19 4.91 -4.42
N HIS A 171 5.02 4.01 -3.45
CA HIS A 171 6.10 3.55 -2.60
C HIS A 171 6.11 2.04 -2.53
N ALA A 172 7.29 1.50 -2.18
CA ALA A 172 7.41 0.08 -1.95
C ALA A 172 8.68 -0.23 -1.17
N ALA A 173 8.64 -1.30 -0.40
CA ALA A 173 9.84 -2.04 -0.03
C ALA A 173 10.05 -3.31 -0.86
N ALA A 174 11.32 -3.61 -1.13
CA ALA A 174 11.78 -4.87 -1.68
C ALA A 174 13.21 -5.21 -1.18
N MET A 175 13.73 -6.36 -1.59
CA MET A 175 15.08 -6.79 -1.23
C MET A 175 16.18 -5.95 -1.89
N ASP A 176 15.87 -5.33 -3.03
CA ASP A 176 16.78 -4.51 -3.80
C ASP A 176 16.06 -3.30 -4.41
N PHE A 177 16.84 -2.30 -4.85
CA PHE A 177 16.34 -1.02 -5.32
C PHE A 177 15.47 -1.17 -6.57
N ASP A 178 15.88 -1.97 -7.54
CA ASP A 178 15.19 -2.13 -8.82
C ASP A 178 13.84 -2.88 -8.65
N ALA A 179 13.79 -3.86 -7.74
CA ALA A 179 12.54 -4.49 -7.32
C ALA A 179 11.61 -3.50 -6.58
N ALA A 180 12.14 -2.66 -5.69
CA ALA A 180 11.36 -1.66 -4.97
C ALA A 180 10.78 -0.63 -5.95
N CYS A 181 11.60 -0.10 -6.87
CA CYS A 181 11.18 0.80 -7.93
C CYS A 181 10.09 0.19 -8.81
N ARG A 182 10.20 -1.08 -9.23
CA ARG A 182 9.14 -1.74 -10.01
C ARG A 182 7.81 -1.85 -9.27
N LYS A 183 7.83 -2.18 -7.99
CA LYS A 183 6.62 -2.26 -7.17
C LYS A 183 5.98 -0.88 -7.00
N ALA A 184 6.79 0.11 -6.59
CA ALA A 184 6.36 1.50 -6.42
C ALA A 184 5.82 2.12 -7.72
N ALA A 185 6.35 1.73 -8.88
CA ALA A 185 5.86 2.21 -10.17
C ALA A 185 4.40 1.81 -10.44
N GLY A 186 4.00 0.59 -10.06
CA GLY A 186 2.62 0.14 -10.21
C GLY A 186 1.65 0.96 -9.34
N GLU A 187 2.05 1.28 -8.11
CA GLU A 187 1.27 2.15 -7.23
C GLU A 187 1.23 3.61 -7.73
N MET A 188 2.36 4.14 -8.21
CA MET A 188 2.44 5.48 -8.78
C MET A 188 1.52 5.68 -9.99
N GLU A 189 1.47 4.70 -10.89
CA GLU A 189 0.55 4.74 -12.04
C GLU A 189 -0.91 4.64 -11.60
N ARG A 190 -1.21 3.82 -10.58
CA ARG A 190 -2.55 3.74 -10.00
C ARG A 190 -2.96 5.09 -9.40
N HIS A 191 -2.08 5.72 -8.64
CA HIS A 191 -2.31 7.03 -8.07
C HIS A 191 -2.55 8.08 -9.17
N ALA A 192 -1.70 8.12 -10.20
CA ALA A 192 -1.88 9.02 -11.36
C ALA A 192 -3.27 8.84 -12.01
N GLN A 193 -3.71 7.60 -12.21
CA GLN A 193 -5.01 7.29 -12.80
C GLN A 193 -6.17 7.72 -11.90
N VAL A 194 -6.07 7.50 -10.58
CA VAL A 194 -7.09 7.92 -9.61
C VAL A 194 -7.24 9.45 -9.61
N VAL A 195 -6.13 10.19 -9.53
CA VAL A 195 -6.16 11.65 -9.56
C VAL A 195 -6.72 12.17 -10.88
N ALA A 196 -6.28 11.64 -12.01
CA ALA A 196 -6.76 12.07 -13.33
C ALA A 196 -8.28 11.82 -13.48
N ARG A 197 -8.77 10.64 -13.08
CA ARG A 197 -10.21 10.33 -13.11
C ARG A 197 -10.99 11.23 -12.16
N PHE A 198 -10.46 11.47 -10.97
CA PHE A 198 -11.09 12.38 -10.01
C PHE A 198 -11.23 13.78 -10.58
N ALA A 199 -10.14 14.34 -11.13
CA ALA A 199 -10.13 15.66 -11.74
C ALA A 199 -11.13 15.74 -12.91
N LEU A 200 -11.17 14.73 -13.79
CA LEU A 200 -12.13 14.70 -14.90
C LEU A 200 -13.59 14.73 -14.42
N SER A 201 -13.92 13.96 -13.38
CA SER A 201 -15.27 13.94 -12.80
C SER A 201 -15.66 15.24 -12.09
N HIS A 202 -14.69 16.10 -11.76
CA HIS A 202 -14.89 17.35 -11.03
C HIS A 202 -14.45 18.59 -11.83
N ALA A 203 -14.54 18.52 -13.16
CA ALA A 203 -14.23 19.63 -14.07
C ALA A 203 -12.83 20.26 -13.84
N GLY A 204 -11.83 19.40 -13.56
CA GLY A 204 -10.45 19.78 -13.29
C GLY A 204 -10.16 20.18 -11.84
N LYS A 205 -11.17 20.25 -10.96
CA LYS A 205 -11.00 20.61 -9.56
C LYS A 205 -10.66 19.38 -8.72
N VAL A 206 -9.54 19.44 -8.00
CA VAL A 206 -9.11 18.37 -7.07
C VAL A 206 -9.32 18.76 -5.61
N ARG A 207 -9.17 20.05 -5.29
CA ARG A 207 -9.29 20.58 -3.92
C ARG A 207 -10.73 20.66 -3.45
N ASP A 208 -10.96 20.36 -2.17
CA ASP A 208 -12.23 20.54 -1.45
C ASP A 208 -13.45 19.86 -2.09
N GLN A 209 -13.22 18.85 -2.94
CA GLN A 209 -14.30 18.10 -3.60
C GLN A 209 -14.75 16.87 -2.79
N LEU A 210 -13.88 16.35 -1.92
CA LEU A 210 -14.22 15.23 -1.05
C LEU A 210 -15.04 15.71 0.15
N PRO A 211 -16.06 14.95 0.59
CA PRO A 211 -16.75 15.21 1.84
C PRO A 211 -15.79 15.31 3.03
N ALA A 212 -16.17 16.06 4.07
CA ALA A 212 -15.36 16.21 5.29
C ALA A 212 -15.07 14.87 5.99
N GLY A 213 -15.96 13.88 5.85
CA GLY A 213 -15.79 12.53 6.37
C GLY A 213 -15.11 11.54 5.43
N ALA A 214 -14.59 11.99 4.27
CA ALA A 214 -13.86 11.11 3.36
C ALA A 214 -12.61 10.52 4.04
N HIS A 215 -12.21 9.34 3.59
CA HIS A 215 -11.11 8.62 4.20
C HIS A 215 -9.80 9.44 4.15
N PRO A 216 -9.00 9.53 5.23
CA PRO A 216 -7.79 10.37 5.28
C PRO A 216 -6.82 10.14 4.13
N ILE A 217 -6.61 8.88 3.75
CA ILE A 217 -5.71 8.50 2.64
C ILE A 217 -6.16 9.12 1.31
N GLU A 218 -7.47 9.17 1.05
CA GLU A 218 -7.99 9.77 -0.19
C GLU A 218 -7.74 11.28 -0.21
N ARG A 219 -7.95 11.96 0.92
CA ARG A 219 -7.65 13.39 1.06
C ARG A 219 -6.16 13.68 0.87
N ARG A 220 -5.30 12.89 1.52
CA ARG A 220 -3.84 12.99 1.37
C ARG A 220 -3.40 12.75 -0.07
N SER A 221 -3.97 11.74 -0.75
CA SER A 221 -3.67 11.43 -2.16
C SER A 221 -3.92 12.65 -3.04
N LEU A 222 -5.07 13.28 -2.89
CA LEU A 222 -5.41 14.49 -3.65
C LEU A 222 -4.56 15.70 -3.26
N PHE A 223 -4.26 15.89 -1.98
CA PHE A 223 -3.42 16.99 -1.50
C PHE A 223 -1.99 16.91 -2.07
N PHE A 224 -1.35 15.75 -1.97
CA PHE A 224 0.02 15.55 -2.46
C PHE A 224 0.13 15.59 -3.98
N ALA A 225 -0.97 15.35 -4.70
CA ALA A 225 -1.00 15.50 -6.15
C ALA A 225 -0.93 16.96 -6.64
N LEU A 226 -1.16 17.92 -5.75
CA LEU A 226 -1.08 19.36 -6.03
C LEU A 226 0.31 19.92 -5.71
N GLU A 227 0.60 21.13 -6.21
CA GLU A 227 1.90 21.79 -6.03
C GLU A 227 2.23 22.01 -4.54
N GLU A 228 1.26 22.49 -3.76
CA GLU A 228 1.41 22.73 -2.31
C GLU A 228 1.87 21.46 -1.56
N GLY A 229 1.23 20.32 -1.85
CA GLY A 229 1.64 19.06 -1.24
C GLY A 229 2.98 18.54 -1.75
N HIS A 230 3.29 18.77 -3.03
CA HIS A 230 4.59 18.40 -3.59
C HIS A 230 5.75 19.24 -3.02
N GLU A 231 5.55 20.53 -2.82
CA GLU A 231 6.54 21.41 -2.17
C GLU A 231 6.86 20.92 -0.76
N LEU A 232 5.84 20.53 0.02
CA LEU A 232 6.01 19.95 1.35
C LEU A 232 6.79 18.63 1.31
N PHE A 233 6.49 17.77 0.33
CA PHE A 233 7.24 16.54 0.09
C PHE A 233 8.73 16.84 -0.21
N LEU A 234 9.02 17.80 -1.09
CA LEU A 234 10.38 18.19 -1.44
C LEU A 234 11.13 18.87 -0.29
N GLU A 235 10.44 19.63 0.55
CA GLU A 235 11.01 20.18 1.80
C GLU A 235 11.41 19.04 2.74
N ARG A 236 10.55 18.04 2.93
CA ARG A 236 10.86 16.86 3.75
C ARG A 236 12.02 16.06 3.18
N LEU A 237 12.05 15.84 1.86
CA LEU A 237 13.12 15.12 1.16
C LEU A 237 14.50 15.76 1.37
N ARG A 238 14.57 17.10 1.34
CA ARG A 238 15.83 17.86 1.52
C ARG A 238 16.25 18.02 2.98
N SER A 239 15.35 17.76 3.91
CA SER A 239 15.59 17.99 5.32
C SER A 239 16.36 16.83 5.97
N PRO A 240 17.34 17.12 6.86
CA PRO A 240 18.02 16.07 7.62
C PRO A 240 17.07 15.40 8.62
N ALA A 241 17.47 14.23 9.11
CA ALA A 241 16.86 13.62 10.28
C ALA A 241 17.18 14.46 11.52
N ARG A 242 16.19 14.62 12.41
CA ARG A 242 16.28 15.40 13.65
C ARG A 242 16.26 14.53 14.91
N ALA A 243 15.95 13.25 14.76
CA ALA A 243 15.91 12.27 15.83
C ALA A 243 16.24 10.88 15.25
N GLU A 244 16.60 9.95 16.13
CA GLU A 244 16.83 8.56 15.74
C GLU A 244 15.50 7.80 15.59
N ALA A 245 15.45 6.88 14.63
CA ALA A 245 14.34 5.95 14.45
C ALA A 245 14.69 4.61 15.13
N GLU A 246 13.95 4.26 16.17
CA GLU A 246 14.12 2.98 16.87
C GLU A 246 13.26 1.89 16.19
N LEU A 247 13.91 0.84 15.67
CA LEU A 247 13.21 -0.29 15.05
C LEU A 247 12.65 -1.23 16.13
N LYS A 248 11.53 -0.85 16.75
CA LYS A 248 10.87 -1.64 17.79
C LYS A 248 9.85 -2.62 17.20
N LEU A 249 10.17 -3.91 17.22
CA LEU A 249 9.27 -4.97 16.80
C LEU A 249 8.17 -5.20 17.85
N VAL A 250 6.91 -5.12 17.43
CA VAL A 250 5.72 -5.35 18.27
C VAL A 250 5.20 -6.76 18.08
N TYR A 251 5.15 -7.23 16.83
CA TYR A 251 4.66 -8.55 16.48
C TYR A 251 5.38 -9.09 15.24
N ASP A 252 5.70 -10.38 15.23
CA ASP A 252 6.22 -11.14 14.08
C ASP A 252 5.77 -12.59 14.23
N GLY A 253 4.68 -12.96 13.57
CA GLY A 253 4.07 -14.27 13.80
C GLY A 253 3.01 -14.68 12.80
N PRO A 254 2.66 -15.98 12.78
CA PRO A 254 1.56 -16.48 11.99
C PRO A 254 0.23 -15.99 12.57
N VAL A 255 -0.73 -15.75 11.68
CA VAL A 255 -2.07 -15.30 12.05
C VAL A 255 -3.07 -16.40 11.68
N PRO A 256 -3.42 -17.31 12.62
CA PRO A 256 -4.33 -18.40 12.35
C PRO A 256 -5.78 -17.93 12.25
N GLY A 257 -6.57 -18.60 11.42
CA GLY A 257 -8.01 -18.34 11.29
C GLY A 257 -8.68 -19.19 10.23
N PRO A 258 -9.95 -18.92 9.88
CA PRO A 258 -10.67 -19.65 8.84
C PRO A 258 -9.98 -19.65 7.46
N TRP A 259 -9.21 -18.60 7.14
CA TRP A 259 -8.40 -18.51 5.92
C TRP A 259 -7.24 -19.49 5.89
N SER A 260 -6.79 -20.04 7.04
CA SER A 260 -5.66 -20.99 7.11
C SER A 260 -5.91 -22.29 6.36
N ARG A 261 -7.13 -22.55 5.89
CA ARG A 261 -7.47 -23.63 4.95
C ARG A 261 -6.97 -23.37 3.52
N TYR A 262 -6.75 -22.10 3.17
CA TYR A 262 -6.48 -21.65 1.79
C TYR A 262 -5.13 -20.95 1.67
N ALA A 263 -4.69 -20.25 2.71
CA ALA A 263 -3.42 -19.53 2.71
C ALA A 263 -2.84 -19.41 4.11
N ASP A 264 -1.52 -19.43 4.20
CA ASP A 264 -0.81 -19.01 5.40
C ASP A 264 -0.77 -17.49 5.43
N VAL A 265 -1.23 -16.90 6.54
CA VAL A 265 -1.17 -15.45 6.78
C VAL A 265 -0.15 -15.20 7.87
N TRP A 266 0.73 -14.23 7.62
CA TRP A 266 1.75 -13.79 8.56
C TRP A 266 1.59 -12.31 8.82
N ARG A 267 1.91 -11.86 10.04
CA ARG A 267 1.95 -10.45 10.36
C ARG A 267 3.29 -10.04 10.94
N VAL A 268 3.78 -8.88 10.50
CA VAL A 268 4.89 -8.16 11.13
C VAL A 268 4.43 -6.74 11.45
N VAL A 269 4.71 -6.25 12.65
CA VAL A 269 4.37 -4.90 13.08
C VAL A 269 5.57 -4.28 13.79
N TYR A 270 5.99 -3.11 13.30
CA TYR A 270 6.90 -2.23 14.03
C TYR A 270 6.11 -1.12 14.71
N ALA A 271 6.60 -0.63 15.85
CA ALA A 271 6.00 0.51 16.52
C ALA A 271 6.16 1.78 15.64
N PRO A 272 5.07 2.51 15.37
CA PRO A 272 5.14 3.78 14.65
C PRO A 272 5.76 4.87 15.54
N PRO A 273 6.35 5.92 14.96
CA PRO A 273 6.94 7.03 15.71
C PRO A 273 5.91 7.87 16.47
N SER A 274 4.66 7.86 16.01
CA SER A 274 3.51 8.50 16.66
C SER A 274 2.20 7.90 16.13
N ARG A 275 1.05 8.38 16.63
CA ARG A 275 -0.29 8.04 16.10
C ARG A 275 -0.80 9.04 15.04
N ARG A 276 0.01 10.02 14.61
CA ARG A 276 -0.44 11.08 13.68
C ARG A 276 -0.93 10.55 12.35
N PHE A 277 -0.38 9.43 11.87
CA PHE A 277 -0.83 8.78 10.64
C PHE A 277 -2.30 8.34 10.67
N LEU A 278 -2.88 8.15 11.85
CA LEU A 278 -4.30 7.83 12.06
C LEU A 278 -5.19 9.09 12.06
N GLY A 279 -4.61 10.28 12.13
CA GLY A 279 -5.34 11.54 12.17
C GLY A 279 -5.94 11.91 10.81
N MET A 280 -6.79 12.95 10.82
CA MET A 280 -7.43 13.49 9.61
C MET A 280 -6.56 14.50 8.84
N GLU A 281 -5.31 14.73 9.27
CA GLU A 281 -4.37 15.65 8.64
C GLU A 281 -4.13 15.25 7.17
N GLU A 282 -4.50 16.12 6.24
CA GLU A 282 -4.33 15.91 4.79
C GLU A 282 -2.89 16.14 4.32
N ASN A 283 -2.12 16.93 5.07
CA ASN A 283 -0.71 17.19 4.83
C ASN A 283 0.22 16.15 5.46
N TYR A 284 -0.28 14.96 5.80
CA TYR A 284 0.52 13.84 6.30
C TYR A 284 0.82 12.86 5.16
N PHE A 285 2.09 12.63 4.81
CA PHE A 285 2.46 11.77 3.69
C PHE A 285 2.32 10.28 4.07
N MET A 286 1.15 9.75 3.76
CA MET A 286 0.85 8.32 3.74
C MET A 286 -0.29 8.14 2.74
N LEU A 287 0.06 7.66 1.55
CA LEU A 287 -0.80 7.55 0.38
C LEU A 287 -1.25 6.10 0.15
#